data_AF-A0A1Y1KL16-F1
#
_entry.id   AF-A0A1Y1KL16-F1
#
_cell.length_a   1.000
_cell.length_b   1.000
_cell.length_c   1.000
_cell.angle_alpha   90.00
_cell.angle_beta   90.00
_cell.angle_gamma   90.00
#
_symmetry.space_group_name_H-M   'P 1'
#
loop_
_entity.id
_entity.type
_entity.pdbx_description
1 polymer ?
#
loop_
_entity_poly.entity_id
_entity_poly.type
_entity_poly.pdbx_seq_one_letter_code
_entity_poly.pdbx_strand_id
1 'polypeptide(L)'
;KKGAKTEKELDSSSSKLGLRLGLLSGLLDAGVDPNQHDNNGNTPLMTFVAELPEEDDYKIPPKILQLLIAKGANIHARNRRGETALHITVRCGKKLAMRALFEKGANVHVRDSAGRSLLDVADVK
;
A
#
# COMPACT_ATOMS: atom_id res chain seq x y z
N LYS A 1 5.45 25.49 40.53
CA LYS A 1 6.65 25.81 39.70
C LYS A 1 6.65 24.90 38.49
N LYS A 2 6.63 25.50 37.29
CA LYS A 2 7.21 25.07 36.00
C LYS A 2 7.50 23.57 35.89
N GLY A 3 6.83 22.80 35.04
CA GLY A 3 6.85 23.01 33.59
C GLY A 3 8.03 22.25 32.99
N ALA A 4 7.78 21.03 32.55
CA ALA A 4 8.61 20.31 31.58
C ALA A 4 7.66 19.47 30.73
N LYS A 5 7.00 20.21 29.82
CA LYS A 5 6.32 19.68 28.65
C LYS A 5 7.42 18.96 27.87
N THR A 6 7.49 17.64 27.93
CA THR A 6 8.29 16.87 27.00
C THR A 6 7.70 17.17 25.63
N GLU A 7 8.37 18.06 24.92
CA GLU A 7 8.10 18.41 23.55
C GLU A 7 8.11 17.10 22.78
N LYS A 8 6.91 16.59 22.48
CA LYS A 8 6.72 15.58 21.46
C LYS A 8 7.45 16.11 20.25
N GLU A 9 8.51 15.42 19.85
CA GLU A 9 9.06 15.49 18.51
C GLU A 9 7.90 15.23 17.55
N LEU A 10 7.20 16.29 17.15
CA LEU A 10 6.08 16.25 16.21
C LEU A 10 6.68 16.08 14.81
N ASP A 11 7.15 14.86 14.58
CA ASP A 11 7.22 14.07 13.35
C ASP A 11 7.51 14.79 12.02
N SER A 12 8.80 14.95 11.75
CA SER A 12 9.39 15.11 10.41
C SER A 12 8.90 14.07 9.39
N SER A 13 8.48 12.89 9.86
CA SER A 13 7.97 11.79 9.03
C SER A 13 6.54 12.02 8.52
N SER A 14 5.67 12.63 9.34
CA SER A 14 4.26 12.87 9.00
C SER A 14 4.10 13.95 7.91
N SER A 15 4.92 15.00 7.99
CA SER A 15 5.00 16.06 6.98
C SER A 15 5.55 15.54 5.64
N LYS A 16 6.58 14.67 5.67
CA LYS A 16 7.13 14.03 4.46
C LYS A 16 6.12 13.14 3.72
N LEU A 17 5.26 12.43 4.47
CA LEU A 17 4.23 11.57 3.89
C LEU A 17 3.02 12.37 3.37
N GLY A 18 2.63 13.46 4.04
CA GLY A 18 1.62 14.39 3.54
C GLY A 18 2.01 15.03 2.20
N LEU A 19 3.28 15.42 2.06
CA LEU A 19 3.83 15.92 0.79
C LEU A 19 3.78 14.85 -0.32
N ARG A 20 4.12 13.58 0.00
CA ARG A 20 3.99 12.47 -0.96
C ARG A 20 2.56 12.25 -1.42
N LEU A 21 1.59 12.37 -0.51
CA LEU A 21 0.17 12.27 -0.84
C LEU A 21 -0.28 13.40 -1.78
N GLY A 22 0.11 14.65 -1.48
CA GLY A 22 -0.20 15.80 -2.33
C GLY A 22 0.43 15.67 -3.73
N LEU A 23 1.70 15.26 -3.79
CA LEU A 23 2.39 15.01 -5.04
C LEU A 23 1.73 13.89 -5.85
N LEU A 24 1.42 12.76 -5.21
CA LEU A 24 0.72 11.65 -5.85
C LEU A 24 -0.62 12.07 -6.42
N SER A 25 -1.41 12.84 -5.65
CA SER A 25 -2.68 13.37 -6.13
C SER A 25 -2.48 14.27 -7.36
N GLY A 26 -1.45 15.12 -7.35
CA GLY A 26 -1.10 15.97 -8.49
C GLY A 26 -0.69 15.18 -9.74
N LEU A 27 0.12 14.12 -9.59
CA LEU A 27 0.50 13.25 -10.71
C LEU A 27 -0.72 12.53 -11.30
N LEU A 28 -1.60 11.99 -10.46
CA LEU A 28 -2.80 11.31 -10.91
C LEU A 28 -3.79 12.27 -11.58
N ASP A 29 -3.83 13.53 -11.14
CA ASP A 29 -4.66 14.57 -11.78
C ASP A 29 -4.09 15.01 -13.14
N ALA A 30 -2.77 14.96 -13.30
CA ALA A 30 -2.10 15.18 -14.58
C ALA A 30 -2.32 14.06 -15.62
N GLY A 31 -3.12 13.03 -15.29
CA GLY A 31 -3.46 11.93 -16.20
C GLY A 31 -2.44 10.79 -16.23
N VAL A 32 -1.57 10.69 -15.22
CA VAL A 32 -0.67 9.52 -15.07
C VAL A 32 -1.52 8.27 -14.85
N ASP A 33 -1.29 7.25 -15.67
CA ASP A 33 -1.96 5.96 -15.56
C ASP A 33 -1.52 5.22 -14.28
N PRO A 34 -2.44 4.95 -13.32
CA PRO A 34 -2.11 4.28 -12.06
C PRO A 34 -1.87 2.77 -12.22
N ASN A 35 -1.94 2.21 -13.43
CA ASN A 35 -1.74 0.79 -13.69
C ASN A 35 -0.39 0.46 -14.34
N GLN A 36 0.46 1.47 -14.57
CA GLN A 36 1.80 1.28 -15.10
C GLN A 36 2.63 0.38 -14.18
N HIS A 37 3.45 -0.49 -14.76
CA HIS A 37 4.20 -1.47 -14.00
C HIS A 37 5.71 -1.35 -14.19
N ASP A 38 6.47 -1.73 -13.16
CA ASP A 38 7.92 -1.84 -13.24
C ASP A 38 8.37 -3.06 -14.09
N ASN A 39 9.69 -3.30 -14.15
CA ASN A 39 10.27 -4.46 -14.84
C ASN A 39 9.85 -5.81 -14.25
N ASN A 40 9.38 -5.82 -13.00
CA ASN A 40 8.89 -7.00 -12.30
C ASN A 40 7.37 -7.18 -12.47
N GLY A 41 6.71 -6.25 -13.16
CA GLY A 41 5.26 -6.22 -13.33
C GLY A 41 4.51 -5.67 -12.12
N ASN A 42 5.20 -5.07 -11.15
CA ASN A 42 4.53 -4.45 -10.00
C ASN A 42 3.88 -3.14 -10.42
N THR A 43 2.58 -3.02 -10.19
CA THR A 43 1.85 -1.75 -10.36
C THR A 43 2.19 -0.80 -9.22
N PRO A 44 1.87 0.51 -9.31
CA PRO A 44 2.16 1.47 -8.25
C PRO A 44 1.45 1.04 -6.96
N LEU A 45 0.23 0.50 -7.06
CA LEU A 45 -0.50 -0.07 -5.93
C LEU A 45 0.30 -1.15 -5.19
N MET A 46 0.97 -2.05 -5.92
CA MET A 46 1.81 -3.10 -5.35
C MET A 46 3.06 -2.56 -4.65
N THR A 47 3.74 -1.61 -5.28
CA THR A 47 4.94 -0.98 -4.70
C THR A 47 4.60 -0.19 -3.45
N PHE A 48 3.49 0.57 -3.46
CA PHE A 48 3.03 1.29 -2.27
C PHE A 48 2.69 0.32 -1.13
N VAL A 49 2.02 -0.80 -1.41
CA VAL A 49 1.74 -1.82 -0.38
C VAL A 49 3.01 -2.30 0.31
N ALA A 50 4.08 -2.56 -0.44
CA ALA A 50 5.34 -3.05 0.13
C ALA A 50 6.03 -1.98 1.00
N GLU A 51 6.01 -0.73 0.55
CA GLU A 51 6.88 0.33 1.08
C GLU A 51 6.22 1.19 2.15
N LEU A 52 4.89 1.09 2.33
CA LEU A 52 4.19 1.88 3.34
C LEU A 52 4.57 1.45 4.76
N PRO A 53 4.89 2.39 5.67
CA PRO A 53 5.15 2.08 7.08
C PRO A 53 3.88 1.59 7.77
N GLU A 54 4.02 0.70 8.75
CA GLU A 54 2.93 0.16 9.58
C GLU A 54 2.91 0.72 10.99
N GLU A 55 3.45 1.92 11.19
CA GLU A 55 3.49 2.52 12.52
C GLU A 55 2.07 2.83 13.02
N ASP A 56 1.77 2.35 14.24
CA ASP A 56 0.44 2.21 14.85
C ASP A 56 -0.43 3.48 14.85
N ASP A 57 0.18 4.67 14.86
CA ASP A 57 -0.54 5.96 14.90
C ASP A 57 -0.98 6.46 13.52
N TYR A 58 -0.45 5.90 12.43
CA TYR A 58 -0.66 6.46 11.09
C TYR A 58 -1.78 5.74 10.35
N LYS A 59 -3.00 6.31 10.37
CA LYS A 59 -4.12 5.95 9.47
C LYS A 59 -3.88 6.34 7.99
N ILE A 60 -2.63 6.54 7.58
CA ILE A 60 -2.21 7.12 6.31
C ILE A 60 -2.00 6.07 5.19
N PRO A 61 -1.39 4.89 5.43
CA PRO A 61 -1.29 3.83 4.43
C PRO A 61 -2.60 3.49 3.72
N PRO A 62 -3.75 3.34 4.43
CA PRO A 62 -5.01 3.08 3.75
C PRO A 62 -5.44 4.25 2.85
N LYS A 63 -5.08 5.50 3.18
CA LYS A 63 -5.49 6.68 2.41
C LYS A 63 -4.80 6.76 1.04
N ILE A 64 -3.51 6.42 0.97
CA ILE A 64 -2.77 6.36 -0.30
C ILE A 64 -3.35 5.28 -1.21
N LEU A 65 -3.59 4.08 -0.66
CA LEU A 65 -4.17 2.96 -1.42
C LEU A 65 -5.59 3.28 -1.90
N GLN A 66 -6.41 3.89 -1.03
CA GLN A 66 -7.76 4.32 -1.39
C GLN A 66 -7.75 5.38 -2.50
N LEU A 67 -6.80 6.34 -2.48
CA LEU A 67 -6.67 7.35 -3.53
C LEU A 67 -6.30 6.71 -4.88
N LEU A 68 -5.32 5.81 -4.90
CA LEU A 68 -4.92 5.08 -6.10
C LEU A 68 -6.09 4.31 -6.70
N ILE A 69 -6.82 3.56 -5.87
CA ILE A 69 -7.99 2.78 -6.29
C ILE A 69 -9.10 3.71 -6.80
N ALA A 70 -9.36 4.83 -6.12
CA ALA A 70 -10.35 5.82 -6.56
C ALA A 70 -9.99 6.48 -7.89
N LYS A 71 -8.70 6.59 -8.21
CA LYS A 71 -8.18 7.09 -9.49
C LYS A 71 -8.04 5.99 -10.56
N GLY A 72 -8.51 4.77 -10.31
CA GLY A 72 -8.57 3.69 -11.31
C GLY A 72 -7.46 2.65 -11.24
N ALA A 73 -6.71 2.57 -10.13
CA ALA A 73 -5.75 1.49 -9.94
C ALA A 73 -6.45 0.13 -9.85
N ASN A 74 -5.98 -0.83 -10.63
CA ASN A 74 -6.51 -2.18 -10.69
C ASN A 74 -6.04 -3.00 -9.49
N ILE A 75 -6.98 -3.25 -8.57
CA ILE A 75 -6.75 -4.03 -7.35
C ILE A 75 -6.43 -5.51 -7.62
N HIS A 76 -6.84 -6.03 -8.78
CA HIS A 76 -6.62 -7.41 -9.21
C HIS A 76 -5.47 -7.55 -10.20
N ALA A 77 -4.69 -6.49 -10.44
CA ALA A 77 -3.49 -6.58 -11.25
C ALA A 77 -2.55 -7.67 -10.70
N ARG A 78 -1.79 -8.29 -11.60
CA ARG A 78 -0.86 -9.37 -11.28
C ARG A 78 0.53 -9.00 -11.80
N ASN A 79 1.54 -9.15 -10.95
CA ASN A 79 2.93 -8.98 -11.37
C ASN A 79 3.43 -10.21 -12.13
N ARG A 80 4.70 -10.23 -12.55
CA ARG A 80 5.28 -11.37 -13.29
C ARG A 80 5.31 -12.68 -12.50
N ARG A 81 5.22 -12.62 -11.17
CA ARG A 81 5.09 -13.81 -10.30
C ARG A 81 3.64 -14.25 -10.17
N GLY A 82 2.69 -13.57 -10.79
CA GLY A 82 1.26 -13.77 -10.62
C GLY A 82 0.73 -13.25 -9.28
N GLU A 83 1.54 -12.49 -8.54
CA GLU A 83 1.13 -11.95 -7.26
C GLU A 83 0.26 -10.71 -7.47
N THR A 84 -0.81 -10.62 -6.69
CA THR A 84 -1.64 -9.42 -6.58
C THR A 84 -1.13 -8.53 -5.45
N ALA A 85 -1.64 -7.29 -5.35
CA ALA A 85 -1.36 -6.42 -4.22
C ALA A 85 -1.63 -7.12 -2.87
N LEU A 86 -2.65 -7.98 -2.81
CA LEU A 86 -2.99 -8.74 -1.61
C LEU A 86 -1.92 -9.79 -1.24
N HIS A 87 -1.34 -10.50 -2.21
CA HIS A 87 -0.22 -11.41 -1.94
C HIS A 87 0.96 -10.67 -1.31
N ILE A 88 1.26 -9.46 -1.79
CA ILE A 88 2.34 -8.63 -1.28
C ILE A 88 2.03 -8.16 0.14
N THR A 89 0.78 -7.76 0.45
CA THR A 89 0.42 -7.40 1.82
C THR A 89 0.68 -8.55 2.80
N VAL A 90 0.30 -9.77 2.44
CA VAL A 90 0.45 -10.95 3.29
C VAL A 90 1.92 -11.28 3.48
N ARG A 91 2.70 -11.33 2.40
CA ARG A 91 4.16 -11.57 2.45
C ARG A 91 4.92 -10.54 3.30
N CYS A 92 4.54 -9.27 3.18
CA CYS A 92 5.17 -8.18 3.91
C CYS A 92 4.62 -8.00 5.33
N GLY A 93 3.51 -8.65 5.68
CA GLY A 93 2.85 -8.52 6.99
C GLY A 93 1.98 -7.26 7.15
N LYS A 94 1.60 -6.62 6.04
CA LYS A 94 0.98 -5.29 5.98
C LYS A 94 -0.51 -5.30 6.34
N LYS A 95 -0.85 -5.38 7.63
CA LYS A 95 -2.22 -5.49 8.15
C LYS A 95 -3.11 -4.32 7.75
N LEU A 96 -2.62 -3.09 7.83
CA LEU A 96 -3.40 -1.89 7.48
C LEU A 96 -3.70 -1.82 5.98
N ALA A 97 -2.70 -2.12 5.15
CA ALA A 97 -2.87 -2.18 3.69
C ALA A 97 -3.82 -3.31 3.29
N MET A 98 -3.71 -4.47 3.94
CA MET A 98 -4.60 -5.61 3.74
C MET A 98 -6.06 -5.22 4.01
N ARG A 99 -6.34 -4.56 5.15
CA ARG A 99 -7.68 -4.05 5.46
C ARG A 99 -8.20 -3.09 4.40
N ALA A 100 -7.38 -2.15 3.94
CA ALA A 100 -7.78 -1.19 2.90
C ALA A 100 -8.16 -1.88 1.58
N LEU A 101 -7.39 -2.90 1.17
CA LEU A 101 -7.68 -3.68 -0.04
C LEU A 101 -8.96 -4.52 0.14
N PHE A 102 -9.19 -5.07 1.34
CA PHE A 102 -10.41 -5.79 1.70
C PHE A 102 -11.66 -4.92 1.60
N GLU A 103 -11.61 -3.71 2.16
CA GLU A 103 -12.72 -2.74 2.07
C GLU A 103 -13.03 -2.33 0.63
N LYS A 104 -12.08 -2.51 -0.30
CA LYS A 104 -12.23 -2.24 -1.73
C LYS A 104 -12.56 -3.46 -2.56
N GLY A 105 -12.85 -4.61 -1.92
CA GLY A 105 -13.32 -5.82 -2.62
C GLY A 105 -12.19 -6.64 -3.26
N ALA A 106 -10.96 -6.57 -2.74
CA ALA A 106 -9.88 -7.43 -3.20
C ALA A 106 -10.27 -8.92 -3.06
N ASN A 107 -10.04 -9.70 -4.11
CA ASN A 107 -10.32 -11.13 -4.10
C ASN A 107 -9.28 -11.86 -3.23
N VAL A 108 -9.74 -12.63 -2.24
CA VAL A 108 -8.91 -13.45 -1.36
C VAL A 108 -8.56 -14.82 -1.92
N HIS A 109 -9.36 -15.33 -2.85
CA HIS A 109 -9.15 -16.65 -3.45
C HIS A 109 -8.16 -16.60 -4.60
N VAL A 110 -7.26 -15.62 -4.58
CA VAL A 110 -6.20 -15.45 -5.57
C VAL A 110 -5.09 -16.46 -5.31
N ARG A 111 -4.54 -16.98 -6.41
CA ARG A 111 -3.34 -17.82 -6.40
C ARG A 111 -2.25 -17.11 -7.18
N ASP A 112 -0.99 -17.30 -6.85
CA ASP A 112 0.14 -16.80 -7.65
C ASP A 112 0.42 -17.71 -8.86
N SER A 113 1.50 -17.46 -9.62
CA SER A 113 1.85 -18.30 -10.79
C SER A 113 2.35 -19.69 -10.40
N ALA A 114 2.78 -19.90 -9.16
CA ALA A 114 3.12 -21.21 -8.62
C ALA A 114 1.88 -21.94 -8.06
N GLY A 115 0.68 -21.34 -8.18
CA GLY A 115 -0.56 -21.92 -7.66
C GLY A 115 -0.76 -21.74 -6.16
N ARG A 116 0.14 -20.99 -5.49
CA ARG A 116 0.10 -20.74 -4.04
C ARG A 116 -0.99 -19.74 -3.69
N SER A 117 -1.80 -20.08 -2.70
CA SER A 117 -2.81 -19.19 -2.12
C SER A 117 -2.18 -18.11 -1.24
N LEU A 118 -2.98 -17.17 -0.77
CA LEU A 118 -2.53 -16.17 0.21
C LEU A 118 -1.97 -16.80 1.49
N LEU A 119 -2.59 -17.88 1.98
CA LEU A 119 -2.12 -18.59 3.17
C LEU A 119 -0.76 -19.25 2.93
N ASP A 120 -0.57 -19.84 1.75
CA ASP A 120 0.71 -20.46 1.38
C ASP A 120 1.84 -19.43 1.28
N VAL A 121 1.53 -18.17 0.91
CA VAL A 121 2.51 -17.07 0.87
C VAL A 121 2.75 -16.45 2.25
N ALA A 122 1.81 -16.59 3.19
CA ALA A 122 1.97 -16.12 4.57
C ALA A 122 3.04 -16.89 5.34
N ASP A 123 3.18 -18.18 5.06
CA ASP A 123 4.07 -19.11 5.77
C ASP A 123 5.54 -19.03 5.31
N VAL A 124 5.83 -18.34 4.21
CA VAL A 124 7.18 -18.29 3.59
C VAL A 124 8.14 -17.35 4.34
N LYS A 125 7.97 -17.13 5.65
CA LYS A 125 8.74 -16.12 6.39
C LYS A 125 9.34 -16.65 7.70
#